data_AF-A0A8S3YL32-F1
#
_entry.id   AF-A0A8S3YL32-F1
#
_cell.length_a   1.000
_cell.length_b   1.000
_cell.length_c   1.000
_cell.angle_alpha   90.00
_cell.angle_beta   90.00
_cell.angle_gamma   90.00
#
_symmetry.space_group_name_H-M   'P 1'
#
loop_
_entity.id
_entity.type
_entity.pdbx_description
1 polymer ?
#
loop_
_entity_poly.entity_id
_entity_poly.type
_entity_poly.pdbx_seq_one_letter_code
_entity_poly.pdbx_strand_id
1 'polypeptide(L)'
;TQSIKHLQEIQTIKHIQETQTIKQVQETQTIKQVQETQTIKHSKETQTIKQVQETQTIKQVQETQTIKQVQETQTIKHSKETQTIKQVQETQTIKHLQETQTIKQVQETQTIKQVQKTQTIKQVQETQTIKQLQKTQTIKQVQETQTIKHLQETQTIKYVQETQTIKQVQETQTIKQVQETQTIKHSQETQTIKHLQETQTIKQVQETQTIKQVQKTQTIKQVQETQTIKQLQKTQTIKQVQETQTIKHLQETQTIKQ
;
A
#
# COMPACT_ATOMS: atom_id res chain seq x y z
N THR A 1 -22.02 -14.78 26.33
CA THR A 1 -21.30 -13.75 25.55
C THR A 1 -21.65 -12.36 26.08
N GLN A 2 -20.73 -11.74 26.81
CA GLN A 2 -20.99 -10.46 27.51
C GLN A 2 -20.69 -9.27 26.61
N SER A 3 -21.27 -8.10 26.91
CA SER A 3 -20.87 -6.81 26.35
C SER A 3 -20.11 -6.01 27.40
N ILE A 4 -18.90 -5.57 27.09
CA ILE A 4 -18.12 -4.64 27.89
C ILE A 4 -18.49 -3.22 27.46
N LYS A 5 -19.05 -2.44 28.38
CA LYS A 5 -19.48 -1.07 28.08
C LYS A 5 -18.30 -0.09 28.10
N HIS A 6 -17.52 -0.05 29.17
CA HIS A 6 -16.42 0.90 29.31
C HIS A 6 -15.22 0.25 30.01
N LEU A 7 -14.02 0.53 29.51
CA LEU A 7 -12.73 0.23 30.11
C LEU A 7 -11.95 1.55 30.09
N GLN A 8 -11.66 2.11 31.26
CA GLN A 8 -11.09 3.45 31.38
C GLN A 8 -9.98 3.46 32.43
N GLU A 9 -8.91 4.22 32.17
CA GLU A 9 -7.78 4.44 33.10
C GLU A 9 -7.13 3.12 33.57
N ILE A 10 -7.01 2.16 32.65
CA ILE A 10 -6.50 0.82 32.97
C ILE A 10 -5.01 0.71 32.65
N GLN A 11 -4.20 0.36 33.65
CA GLN A 11 -2.78 0.09 33.40
C GLN A 11 -2.59 -1.15 32.50
N THR A 12 -3.25 -2.27 32.79
CA THR A 12 -3.11 -3.48 31.98
C THR A 12 -4.38 -4.31 31.93
N ILE A 13 -4.83 -4.59 30.71
CA ILE A 13 -5.79 -5.65 30.42
C ILE A 13 -5.01 -6.87 29.93
N LYS A 14 -5.08 -7.97 30.67
CA LYS A 14 -4.41 -9.22 30.28
C LYS A 14 -5.16 -9.93 29.15
N HIS A 15 -6.44 -10.22 29.34
CA HIS A 15 -7.23 -10.95 28.34
C HIS A 15 -8.66 -10.40 28.27
N ILE A 16 -9.18 -10.30 27.05
CA ILE A 16 -10.61 -10.19 26.76
C ILE A 16 -10.95 -11.33 25.80
N GLN A 17 -11.94 -12.15 26.15
CA GLN A 17 -12.31 -13.35 25.39
C GLN A 17 -13.84 -13.41 25.23
N GLU A 18 -14.29 -14.08 24.18
CA GLU A 18 -15.70 -14.45 23.94
C GLU A 18 -16.70 -13.29 24.18
N THR A 19 -16.39 -12.13 23.62
CA THR A 19 -17.10 -10.88 23.91
C THR A 19 -17.92 -10.44 22.70
N GLN A 20 -19.21 -10.15 22.90
CA GLN A 20 -20.05 -9.63 21.82
C GLN A 20 -19.57 -8.25 21.39
N THR A 21 -19.39 -7.36 22.35
CA THR A 21 -19.04 -5.98 22.05
C THR A 21 -18.20 -5.38 23.17
N ILE A 22 -17.10 -4.74 22.78
CA ILE A 22 -16.39 -3.75 23.59
C ILE A 22 -16.78 -2.38 23.04
N LYS A 23 -17.58 -1.61 23.79
CA LYS A 23 -18.05 -0.31 23.31
C LYS A 23 -16.95 0.75 23.38
N GLN A 24 -16.25 0.86 24.51
CA GLN A 24 -15.22 1.88 24.69
C GLN A 24 -14.04 1.37 25.52
N VAL A 25 -12.83 1.66 25.02
CA VAL A 25 -11.56 1.55 25.73
C VAL A 25 -10.87 2.91 25.69
N GLN A 26 -10.47 3.43 26.84
CA GLN A 26 -9.84 4.75 26.96
C GLN A 26 -8.67 4.68 27.95
N GLU A 27 -7.63 5.49 27.69
CA GLU A 27 -6.52 5.72 28.62
C GLU A 27 -5.93 4.41 29.16
N THR A 28 -5.63 3.49 28.26
CA THR A 28 -5.16 2.14 28.61
C THR A 28 -3.70 1.98 28.22
N GLN A 29 -2.81 1.66 29.17
CA GLN A 29 -1.39 1.50 28.80
C GLN A 29 -1.18 0.23 27.97
N THR A 30 -1.67 -0.93 28.41
CA THR A 30 -1.46 -2.18 27.68
C THR A 30 -2.70 -3.06 27.62
N ILE A 31 -3.06 -3.49 26.42
CA ILE A 31 -3.94 -4.64 26.17
C ILE A 31 -3.08 -5.77 25.62
N LYS A 32 -2.98 -6.89 26.35
CA LYS A 32 -2.17 -8.02 25.91
C LYS A 32 -2.90 -8.86 24.86
N GLN A 33 -4.16 -9.22 25.08
CA GLN A 33 -4.90 -10.08 24.15
C GLN A 33 -6.39 -9.76 24.12
N VAL A 34 -6.94 -9.68 22.91
CA VAL A 34 -8.38 -9.70 22.63
C VAL A 34 -8.65 -10.82 21.63
N GLN A 35 -9.56 -11.73 21.96
CA GLN A 35 -9.88 -12.91 21.16
C GLN A 35 -11.40 -13.07 21.04
N GLU A 36 -11.86 -13.65 19.94
CA GLU A 36 -13.27 -14.04 19.71
C GLU A 36 -14.25 -12.92 20.04
N THR A 37 -14.00 -11.75 19.46
CA THR A 37 -14.77 -10.54 19.74
C THR A 37 -15.56 -10.10 18.51
N GLN A 38 -16.89 -9.98 18.59
CA GLN A 38 -17.63 -9.54 17.40
C GLN A 38 -17.32 -8.08 17.05
N THR A 39 -17.34 -7.17 18.03
CA THR A 39 -17.09 -5.75 17.74
C THR A 39 -16.31 -5.02 18.81
N ILE A 40 -15.26 -4.30 18.41
CA ILE A 40 -14.60 -3.23 19.16
C ILE A 40 -15.00 -1.89 18.54
N LYS A 41 -15.77 -1.05 19.24
CA LYS A 41 -16.29 0.19 18.67
C LYS A 41 -15.29 1.34 18.77
N HIS A 42 -14.89 1.72 19.97
CA HIS A 42 -14.03 2.88 20.21
C HIS A 42 -12.84 2.50 21.10
N SER A 43 -11.63 2.81 20.65
CA SER A 43 -10.39 2.72 21.43
C SER A 43 -9.65 4.04 21.29
N LYS A 44 -9.42 4.75 22.40
CA LYS A 44 -8.71 6.04 22.43
C LYS A 44 -7.54 5.95 23.41
N GLU A 45 -6.45 6.65 23.12
CA GLU A 45 -5.31 6.81 24.04
C GLU A 45 -4.81 5.48 24.59
N THR A 46 -4.51 4.54 23.68
CA THR A 46 -4.01 3.21 24.04
C THR A 46 -2.53 3.12 23.71
N GLN A 47 -1.67 2.92 24.70
CA GLN A 47 -0.23 2.88 24.41
C GLN A 47 0.15 1.62 23.62
N THR A 48 -0.26 0.43 24.05
CA THR A 48 0.07 -0.82 23.34
C THR A 48 -1.09 -1.81 23.29
N ILE A 49 -1.41 -2.28 22.08
CA ILE A 49 -2.22 -3.48 21.84
C ILE A 49 -1.28 -4.56 21.29
N LYS A 50 -1.12 -5.68 22.02
CA LYS A 50 -0.21 -6.75 21.57
C LYS A 50 -0.89 -7.67 20.56
N GLN A 51 -2.05 -8.22 20.85
CA GLN A 51 -2.72 -9.18 19.97
C GLN A 51 -4.23 -8.96 19.93
N VAL A 52 -4.78 -8.93 18.72
CA VAL A 52 -6.21 -9.02 18.44
C VAL A 52 -6.43 -10.15 17.44
N GLN A 53 -7.27 -11.12 17.78
CA GLN A 53 -7.53 -12.31 16.98
C GLN A 53 -9.03 -12.55 16.86
N GLU A 54 -9.46 -13.14 15.75
CA GLU A 54 -10.84 -13.60 15.52
C GLU A 54 -11.87 -12.51 15.83
N THR A 55 -11.66 -11.33 15.25
CA THR A 55 -12.49 -10.15 15.50
C THR A 55 -13.29 -9.78 14.27
N GLN A 56 -14.62 -9.73 14.34
CA GLN A 56 -15.38 -9.37 13.13
C GLN A 56 -15.15 -7.90 12.76
N THR A 57 -15.25 -6.97 13.70
CA THR A 57 -15.07 -5.54 13.39
C THR A 57 -14.33 -4.75 14.47
N ILE A 58 -13.31 -3.99 14.06
CA ILE A 58 -12.67 -2.92 14.81
C ILE A 58 -13.04 -1.59 14.11
N LYS A 59 -13.62 -0.62 14.81
CA LYS A 59 -14.21 0.57 14.15
C LYS A 59 -13.46 1.89 14.27
N GLN A 60 -13.13 2.35 15.47
CA GLN A 60 -12.50 3.65 15.67
C GLN A 60 -11.35 3.48 16.65
N VAL A 61 -10.13 3.54 16.13
CA VAL A 61 -8.90 3.47 16.92
C VAL A 61 -8.20 4.80 16.77
N GLN A 62 -7.98 5.50 17.88
CA GLN A 62 -7.38 6.82 17.90
C GLN A 62 -6.24 6.86 18.91
N GLU A 63 -5.18 7.61 18.58
CA GLU A 63 -4.07 7.91 19.50
C GLU A 63 -3.47 6.63 20.09
N THR A 64 -3.08 5.71 19.21
CA THR A 64 -2.48 4.42 19.61
C THR A 64 -1.01 4.38 19.27
N GLN A 65 -0.11 4.19 20.26
CA GLN A 65 1.32 4.16 19.95
C GLN A 65 1.68 2.89 19.17
N THR A 66 1.32 1.71 19.66
CA THR A 66 1.69 0.44 19.01
C THR A 66 0.56 -0.57 18.96
N ILE A 67 0.29 -1.09 17.76
CA ILE A 67 -0.43 -2.33 17.53
C ILE A 67 0.57 -3.37 17.01
N LYS A 68 0.77 -4.47 17.75
CA LYS A 68 1.74 -5.49 17.32
C LYS A 68 1.13 -6.47 16.33
N GLN A 69 0.00 -7.10 16.63
CA GLN A 69 -0.60 -8.11 15.76
C GLN A 69 -2.12 -7.99 15.73
N VAL A 70 -2.67 -8.03 14.51
CA VAL A 70 -4.10 -8.21 14.24
C VAL A 70 -4.22 -9.35 13.25
N GLN A 71 -5.00 -10.37 13.59
CA GLN A 71 -5.18 -11.58 12.81
C GLN A 71 -6.67 -11.92 12.68
N GLU A 72 -7.04 -12.57 11.57
CA GLU A 72 -8.39 -13.11 11.34
C GLU A 72 -9.50 -12.08 11.64
N THR A 73 -9.34 -10.89 11.04
CA THR A 73 -10.24 -9.77 11.28
C THR A 73 -11.06 -9.45 10.04
N GLN A 74 -12.39 -9.48 10.10
CA GLN A 74 -13.16 -9.20 8.88
C GLN A 74 -13.01 -7.72 8.48
N THR A 75 -13.13 -6.78 9.42
CA THR A 75 -13.03 -5.36 9.08
C THR A 75 -12.34 -4.52 10.15
N ILE A 76 -11.36 -3.73 9.71
CA ILE A 76 -10.79 -2.60 10.46
C ILE A 76 -11.25 -1.30 9.79
N LYS A 77 -11.85 -0.38 10.56
CA LYS A 77 -12.24 0.95 10.10
C LYS A 77 -11.53 2.02 10.93
N HIS A 78 -11.41 3.21 10.34
CA HIS A 78 -11.02 4.48 10.98
C HIS A 78 -9.95 4.34 12.06
N SER A 79 -8.69 4.16 11.63
CA SER A 79 -7.54 4.28 12.53
C SER A 79 -6.91 5.65 12.30
N LYS A 80 -6.76 6.45 13.34
CA LYS A 80 -6.15 7.78 13.31
C LYS A 80 -5.01 7.85 14.31
N GLU A 81 -3.94 8.57 13.95
CA GLU A 81 -2.82 8.87 14.84
C GLU A 81 -2.23 7.60 15.48
N THR A 82 -1.82 6.66 14.62
CA THR A 82 -1.20 5.41 15.05
C THR A 82 0.29 5.46 14.79
N GLN A 83 1.14 5.36 15.82
CA GLN A 83 2.58 5.45 15.57
C GLN A 83 3.10 4.20 14.82
N THR A 84 2.80 2.99 15.30
CA THR A 84 3.27 1.76 14.65
C THR A 84 2.21 0.66 14.60
N ILE A 85 2.00 0.10 13.41
CA ILE A 85 1.33 -1.18 13.19
C ILE A 85 2.40 -2.17 12.73
N LYS A 86 2.65 -3.24 13.49
CA LYS A 86 3.68 -4.23 13.11
C LYS A 86 3.14 -5.26 12.11
N GLN A 87 2.04 -5.93 12.43
CA GLN A 87 1.50 -7.00 11.58
C GLN A 87 -0.02 -6.96 11.53
N VAL A 88 -0.56 -7.05 10.31
CA VAL A 88 -1.97 -7.32 10.02
C VAL A 88 -2.02 -8.48 9.05
N GLN A 89 -2.75 -9.54 9.41
CA GLN A 89 -2.85 -10.78 8.64
C GLN A 89 -4.31 -11.20 8.51
N GLU A 90 -4.64 -11.90 7.41
CA GLU A 90 -5.95 -12.52 7.17
C GLU A 90 -7.11 -11.55 7.43
N THR A 91 -7.03 -10.39 6.80
CA THR A 91 -8.01 -9.31 7.00
C THR A 91 -8.83 -9.07 5.75
N GLN A 92 -10.16 -9.19 5.81
CA GLN A 92 -10.96 -8.96 4.59
C GLN A 92 -10.91 -7.49 4.17
N THR A 93 -11.07 -6.54 5.09
CA THR A 93 -11.06 -5.13 4.71
C THR A 93 -10.42 -4.20 5.74
N ILE A 94 -9.52 -3.35 5.28
CA ILE A 94 -8.97 -2.20 6.02
C ILE A 94 -9.50 -0.91 5.37
N LYS A 95 -10.12 -0.02 6.16
CA LYS A 95 -10.69 1.26 5.69
C LYS A 95 -10.16 2.44 6.50
N HIS A 96 -9.74 3.49 5.81
CA HIS A 96 -9.41 4.80 6.38
C HIS A 96 -8.35 4.73 7.48
N LEU A 97 -7.12 4.36 7.11
CA LEU A 97 -5.94 4.58 7.95
C LEU A 97 -5.41 5.99 7.70
N GLN A 98 -5.28 6.80 8.74
CA GLN A 98 -4.80 8.18 8.65
C GLN A 98 -3.70 8.42 9.67
N GLU A 99 -2.68 9.20 9.29
CA GLU A 99 -1.63 9.69 10.20
C GLU A 99 -0.93 8.52 10.91
N THR A 100 -0.44 7.57 10.11
CA THR A 100 0.31 6.42 10.61
C THR A 100 1.81 6.61 10.35
N GLN A 101 2.67 6.55 11.37
CA GLN A 101 4.11 6.68 11.09
C GLN A 101 4.61 5.43 10.37
N THR A 102 4.42 4.23 10.93
CA THR A 102 4.94 3.00 10.33
C THR A 102 3.91 1.87 10.28
N ILE A 103 3.75 1.28 9.10
CA ILE A 103 3.15 -0.04 8.88
C ILE A 103 4.27 -0.99 8.47
N LYS A 104 4.56 -2.04 9.25
CA LYS A 104 5.63 -2.98 8.90
C LYS A 104 5.16 -4.05 7.93
N GLN A 105 4.08 -4.77 8.23
CA GLN A 105 3.61 -5.87 7.39
C GLN A 105 2.08 -5.90 7.32
N VAL A 106 1.57 -6.05 6.11
CA VAL A 106 0.17 -6.40 5.82
C VAL A 106 0.19 -7.58 4.87
N GLN A 107 -0.48 -8.66 5.24
CA GLN A 107 -0.50 -9.92 4.50
C GLN A 107 -1.93 -10.43 4.36
N GLU A 108 -2.21 -11.16 3.27
CA GLU A 108 -3.48 -11.87 3.05
C GLU A 108 -4.70 -10.97 3.27
N THR A 109 -4.68 -9.81 2.62
CA THR A 109 -5.72 -8.80 2.78
C THR A 109 -6.55 -8.66 1.50
N GLN A 110 -7.86 -8.86 1.56
CA GLN A 110 -8.66 -8.73 0.33
C GLN A 110 -8.72 -7.27 -0.14
N THR A 111 -8.98 -6.32 0.75
CA THR A 111 -9.09 -4.90 0.34
C THR A 111 -8.51 -3.91 1.35
N ILE A 112 -7.60 -3.06 0.88
CA ILE A 112 -7.19 -1.83 1.54
C ILE A 112 -7.83 -0.65 0.79
N LYS A 113 -8.74 0.09 1.44
CA LYS A 113 -9.48 1.16 0.75
C LYS A 113 -8.76 2.50 0.70
N GLN A 114 -8.27 3.00 1.83
CA GLN A 114 -7.68 4.33 1.89
C GLN A 114 -6.64 4.38 3.02
N VAL A 115 -5.43 4.76 2.66
CA VAL A 115 -4.33 5.06 3.59
C VAL A 115 -3.79 6.44 3.26
N GLN A 116 -3.75 7.32 4.25
CA GLN A 116 -3.33 8.71 4.08
C GLN A 116 -2.27 9.11 5.09
N LYS A 117 -1.35 9.99 4.66
CA LYS A 117 -0.32 10.59 5.51
C LYS A 117 0.46 9.52 6.28
N THR A 118 1.05 8.59 5.53
CA THR A 118 1.84 7.50 6.12
C THR A 118 3.32 7.72 5.86
N GLN A 119 4.15 7.67 6.90
CA GLN A 119 5.58 7.86 6.68
C GLN A 119 6.20 6.63 6.00
N THR A 120 5.99 5.44 6.54
CA THR A 120 6.59 4.22 5.99
C THR A 120 5.62 3.05 5.95
N ILE A 121 5.51 2.42 4.79
CA ILE A 121 4.96 1.07 4.61
C ILE A 121 6.13 0.17 4.22
N LYS A 122 6.46 -0.85 5.03
CA LYS A 122 7.59 -1.73 4.69
C LYS A 122 7.16 -2.85 3.75
N GLN A 123 6.11 -3.61 4.05
CA GLN A 123 5.70 -4.74 3.23
C GLN A 123 4.18 -4.85 3.14
N VAL A 124 3.69 -5.04 1.91
CA VAL A 124 2.33 -5.47 1.61
C VAL A 124 2.43 -6.68 0.70
N GLN A 125 1.80 -7.79 1.11
CA GLN A 125 1.86 -9.07 0.41
C GLN A 125 0.46 -9.65 0.25
N GLU A 126 0.23 -10.41 -0.81
CA GLU A 126 -0.99 -11.20 -1.04
C GLU A 126 -2.26 -10.37 -0.85
N THR A 127 -2.30 -9.21 -1.51
CA THR A 127 -3.40 -8.25 -1.38
C THR A 127 -4.20 -8.20 -2.67
N GLN A 128 -5.50 -8.50 -2.63
CA GLN A 128 -6.28 -8.46 -3.88
C GLN A 128 -6.43 -7.02 -4.39
N THR A 129 -6.80 -6.06 -3.54
CA THR A 129 -7.00 -4.68 -3.97
C THR A 129 -6.48 -3.64 -2.97
N ILE A 130 -5.61 -2.76 -3.45
CA ILE A 130 -5.30 -1.47 -2.82
C ILE A 130 -5.98 -0.38 -3.63
N LYS A 131 -6.97 0.31 -3.05
CA LYS A 131 -7.70 1.36 -3.77
C LYS A 131 -6.95 2.69 -3.76
N GLN A 132 -6.50 3.18 -2.61
CA GLN A 132 -5.86 4.49 -2.54
C GLN A 132 -4.77 4.54 -1.45
N LEU A 133 -3.57 4.93 -1.86
CA LEU A 133 -2.51 5.41 -0.97
C LEU A 133 -2.20 6.88 -1.34
N GLN A 134 -2.22 7.77 -0.36
CA GLN A 134 -1.95 9.20 -0.58
C GLN A 134 -0.97 9.73 0.47
N LYS A 135 -0.08 10.64 0.08
CA LYS A 135 0.89 11.30 0.99
C LYS A 135 1.71 10.27 1.75
N THR A 136 2.35 9.37 1.01
CA THR A 136 3.18 8.31 1.58
C THR A 136 4.67 8.59 1.35
N GLN A 137 5.47 8.71 2.40
CA GLN A 137 6.88 9.03 2.19
C GLN A 137 7.64 7.83 1.59
N THR A 138 7.46 6.63 2.13
CA THR A 138 8.16 5.44 1.61
C THR A 138 7.28 4.20 1.62
N ILE A 139 7.26 3.50 0.48
CA ILE A 139 6.80 2.12 0.34
C ILE A 139 8.02 1.27 -0.01
N LYS A 140 8.39 0.30 0.83
CA LYS A 140 9.56 -0.55 0.54
C LYS A 140 9.21 -1.71 -0.39
N GLN A 141 8.16 -2.48 -0.11
CA GLN A 141 7.82 -3.66 -0.90
C GLN A 141 6.31 -3.82 -1.02
N VAL A 142 5.86 -4.09 -2.25
CA VAL A 142 4.51 -4.58 -2.57
C VAL A 142 4.67 -5.82 -3.45
N GLN A 143 4.09 -6.93 -3.03
CA GLN A 143 4.22 -8.22 -3.69
C GLN A 143 2.84 -8.88 -3.84
N GLU A 144 2.66 -9.68 -4.90
CA GLU A 144 1.47 -10.51 -5.12
C GLU A 144 0.17 -9.74 -4.95
N THR A 145 0.08 -8.59 -5.62
CA THR A 145 -1.06 -7.69 -5.53
C THR A 145 -1.85 -7.70 -6.83
N GLN A 146 -3.14 -8.05 -6.80
CA GLN A 146 -3.89 -8.09 -8.06
C GLN A 146 -4.12 -6.68 -8.61
N THR A 147 -4.57 -5.73 -7.78
CA THR A 147 -4.84 -4.37 -8.25
C THR A 147 -4.41 -3.30 -7.27
N ILE A 148 -3.63 -2.33 -7.77
CA ILE A 148 -3.41 -1.03 -7.15
C ILE A 148 -4.13 0.03 -7.99
N LYS A 149 -5.11 0.74 -7.44
CA LYS A 149 -5.88 1.73 -8.22
C LYS A 149 -5.20 3.10 -8.23
N HIS A 150 -4.93 3.69 -7.08
CA HIS A 150 -4.40 5.06 -6.98
C HIS A 150 -3.23 5.14 -6.00
N LEU A 151 -2.08 5.62 -6.49
CA LEU A 151 -0.93 6.04 -5.70
C LEU A 151 -0.69 7.52 -5.99
N GLN A 152 -0.76 8.37 -4.98
CA GLN A 152 -0.63 9.82 -5.12
C GLN A 152 0.34 10.39 -4.08
N GLU A 153 1.13 11.38 -4.47
CA GLU A 153 2.05 12.10 -3.56
C GLU A 153 2.97 11.13 -2.80
N THR A 154 3.66 10.25 -3.53
CA THR A 154 4.53 9.23 -2.94
C THR A 154 6.00 9.57 -3.17
N GLN A 155 6.78 9.77 -2.11
CA GLN A 155 8.19 10.14 -2.31
C GLN A 155 9.02 8.95 -2.85
N THR A 156 8.90 7.75 -2.29
CA THR A 156 9.69 6.61 -2.78
C THR A 156 8.92 5.29 -2.73
N ILE A 157 8.98 4.56 -3.84
CA ILE A 157 8.60 3.14 -3.93
C ILE A 157 9.88 2.35 -4.27
N LYS A 158 10.27 1.38 -3.45
CA LYS A 158 11.48 0.60 -3.73
C LYS A 158 11.19 -0.60 -4.63
N TYR A 159 10.28 -1.49 -4.23
CA TYR A 159 10.00 -2.72 -4.98
C TYR A 159 8.50 -2.93 -5.14
N VAL A 160 8.09 -3.22 -6.38
CA VAL A 160 6.77 -3.74 -6.73
C VAL A 160 6.97 -4.99 -7.57
N GLN A 161 6.42 -6.11 -7.14
CA GLN A 161 6.59 -7.41 -7.79
C GLN A 161 5.23 -8.10 -7.94
N GLU A 162 5.08 -8.89 -9.01
CA GLU A 162 3.93 -9.78 -9.24
C GLU A 162 2.58 -9.05 -9.08
N THR A 163 2.48 -7.91 -9.76
CA THR A 163 1.29 -7.06 -9.70
C THR A 163 0.50 -7.15 -11.00
N GLN A 164 -0.76 -7.58 -10.97
CA GLN A 164 -1.51 -7.68 -12.24
C GLN A 164 -1.81 -6.30 -12.82
N THR A 165 -2.33 -5.36 -12.02
CA THR A 165 -2.70 -4.03 -12.52
C THR A 165 -2.34 -2.90 -11.56
N ILE A 166 -1.63 -1.90 -12.09
CA ILE A 166 -1.49 -0.57 -11.49
C ILE A 166 -2.26 0.42 -12.37
N LYS A 167 -3.30 1.06 -11.84
CA LYS A 167 -4.15 1.96 -12.66
C LYS A 167 -3.60 3.37 -12.75
N GLN A 168 -3.28 4.01 -11.63
CA GLN A 168 -2.82 5.39 -11.60
C GLN A 168 -1.72 5.58 -10.57
N VAL A 169 -0.63 6.19 -11.02
CA VAL A 169 0.48 6.70 -10.19
C VAL A 169 0.67 8.16 -10.55
N GLN A 170 0.62 9.04 -9.56
CA GLN A 170 0.74 10.49 -9.72
C GLN A 170 1.71 11.07 -8.68
N GLU A 171 2.47 12.08 -9.06
CA GLU A 171 3.35 12.85 -8.17
C GLU A 171 4.29 11.94 -7.35
N THR A 172 5.05 11.10 -8.06
CA THR A 172 5.99 10.16 -7.42
C THR A 172 7.43 10.54 -7.70
N GLN A 173 8.23 10.81 -6.67
CA GLN A 173 9.63 11.20 -6.90
C GLN A 173 10.48 10.03 -7.41
N THR A 174 10.40 8.86 -6.78
CA THR A 174 11.23 7.72 -7.21
C THR A 174 10.53 6.37 -7.11
N ILE A 175 10.58 5.62 -8.20
CA ILE A 175 10.29 4.18 -8.25
C ILE A 175 11.60 3.45 -8.58
N LYS A 176 12.09 2.58 -7.68
CA LYS A 176 13.36 1.87 -7.93
C LYS A 176 13.19 0.64 -8.81
N GLN A 177 12.27 -0.25 -8.50
CA GLN A 177 12.08 -1.48 -9.26
C GLN A 177 10.61 -1.86 -9.33
N VAL A 178 10.18 -2.21 -10.54
CA VAL A 178 8.89 -2.82 -10.84
C VAL A 178 9.17 -4.06 -11.69
N GLN A 179 8.70 -5.21 -11.25
CA GLN A 179 8.93 -6.51 -11.89
C GLN A 179 7.61 -7.27 -12.05
N GLU A 180 7.50 -8.06 -13.12
CA GLU A 180 6.39 -9.00 -13.36
C GLU A 180 5.01 -8.33 -13.21
N THR A 181 4.86 -7.19 -13.89
CA THR A 181 3.62 -6.41 -13.86
C THR A 181 2.86 -6.56 -15.17
N GLN A 182 1.62 -7.04 -15.14
CA GLN A 182 0.89 -7.21 -16.41
C GLN A 182 0.50 -5.85 -17.01
N THR A 183 -0.09 -4.94 -16.23
CA THR A 183 -0.54 -3.66 -16.77
C THR A 183 -0.24 -2.48 -15.85
N ILE A 184 0.39 -1.44 -16.40
CA ILE A 184 0.43 -0.09 -15.85
C ILE A 184 -0.42 0.80 -16.77
N LYS A 185 -1.50 1.41 -16.27
CA LYS A 185 -2.38 2.23 -17.12
C LYS A 185 -1.89 3.66 -17.24
N HIS A 186 -1.77 4.39 -16.14
CA HIS A 186 -1.34 5.80 -16.16
C HIS A 186 -0.26 6.05 -15.11
N SER A 187 0.83 6.69 -15.54
CA SER A 187 1.88 7.22 -14.68
C SER A 187 2.12 8.67 -15.08
N GLN A 188 1.91 9.62 -14.17
CA GLN A 188 2.05 11.05 -14.39
C GLN A 188 2.99 11.66 -13.35
N GLU A 189 3.75 12.69 -13.74
CA GLU A 189 4.60 13.49 -12.84
C GLU A 189 5.55 12.62 -12.00
N THR A 190 6.24 11.70 -12.67
CA THR A 190 7.20 10.80 -12.01
C THR A 190 8.62 11.26 -12.28
N GLN A 191 9.38 11.65 -11.26
CA GLN A 191 10.74 12.16 -11.52
C GLN A 191 11.68 11.04 -12.00
N THR A 192 11.71 9.89 -11.31
CA THR A 192 12.63 8.81 -11.68
C THR A 192 12.00 7.43 -11.56
N ILE A 193 12.12 6.64 -12.63
CA ILE A 193 11.93 5.18 -12.62
C ILE A 193 13.28 4.54 -12.92
N LYS A 194 13.82 3.70 -12.02
CA LYS A 194 15.13 3.09 -12.25
C LYS A 194 15.03 1.80 -13.08
N HIS A 195 14.24 0.83 -12.67
CA HIS A 195 14.13 -0.46 -13.36
C HIS A 195 12.68 -0.87 -13.54
N LEU A 196 12.31 -1.14 -14.80
CA LEU A 196 11.07 -1.81 -15.20
C LEU A 196 11.43 -3.11 -15.90
N GLN A 197 11.00 -4.24 -15.36
CA GLN A 197 11.28 -5.56 -15.93
C GLN A 197 10.00 -6.36 -16.10
N GLU A 198 9.90 -7.09 -17.21
CA GLU A 198 8.84 -8.09 -17.45
C GLU A 198 7.44 -7.48 -17.30
N THR A 199 7.26 -6.33 -17.97
CA THR A 199 5.99 -5.61 -17.98
C THR A 199 5.23 -5.88 -19.27
N GLN A 200 4.02 -6.42 -19.21
CA GLN A 200 3.30 -6.74 -20.45
C GLN A 200 2.82 -5.46 -21.15
N THR A 201 2.08 -4.58 -20.46
CA THR A 201 1.53 -3.37 -21.05
C THR A 201 1.74 -2.14 -20.18
N ILE A 202 2.26 -1.07 -20.77
CA ILE A 202 2.21 0.29 -20.24
C ILE A 202 1.32 1.11 -21.17
N LYS A 203 0.20 1.67 -20.68
CA LYS A 203 -0.71 2.44 -21.55
C LYS A 203 -0.25 3.89 -21.72
N GLN A 204 -0.01 4.61 -20.64
CA GLN A 204 0.36 6.02 -20.70
C GLN A 204 1.41 6.36 -19.63
N VAL A 205 2.47 7.02 -20.07
CA VAL A 205 3.47 7.66 -19.22
C VAL A 205 3.58 9.12 -19.65
N GLN A 206 3.42 10.05 -18.71
CA GLN A 206 3.44 11.48 -18.94
C GLN A 206 4.35 12.16 -17.92
N GLU A 207 5.03 13.24 -18.34
CA GLU A 207 5.82 14.13 -17.48
C GLU A 207 6.82 13.36 -16.60
N THR A 208 7.58 12.46 -17.24
CA THR A 208 8.59 11.64 -16.55
C THR A 208 10.00 12.15 -16.85
N GLN A 209 10.75 12.59 -15.84
CA GLN A 209 12.09 13.14 -16.10
C GLN A 209 13.07 12.05 -16.54
N THR A 210 13.16 10.93 -15.82
CA THR A 210 14.14 9.88 -16.13
C THR A 210 13.60 8.47 -15.96
N ILE A 211 13.77 7.66 -17.00
CA ILE A 211 13.68 6.20 -16.94
C ILE A 211 15.07 5.61 -17.19
N LYS A 212 15.64 4.90 -16.22
CA LYS A 212 17.01 4.36 -16.40
C LYS A 212 17.04 3.09 -17.22
N GLN A 213 16.20 2.10 -16.91
CA GLN A 213 16.20 0.82 -17.59
C GLN A 213 14.78 0.27 -17.72
N VAL A 214 14.43 -0.15 -18.93
CA VAL A 214 13.23 -0.94 -19.24
C VAL A 214 13.67 -2.20 -19.98
N GLN A 215 13.24 -3.37 -19.50
CA GLN A 215 13.63 -4.65 -20.05
C GLN A 215 12.42 -5.59 -20.20
N LYS A 216 12.33 -6.28 -21.34
CA LYS A 216 11.26 -7.28 -21.63
C LYS A 216 9.86 -6.67 -21.46
N THR A 217 9.59 -5.59 -22.18
CA THR A 217 8.26 -4.96 -22.19
C THR A 217 7.52 -5.28 -23.48
N GLN A 218 6.31 -5.83 -23.42
CA GLN A 218 5.60 -6.18 -24.66
C GLN A 218 5.10 -4.92 -25.36
N THR A 219 4.28 -4.10 -24.71
CA THR A 219 3.67 -2.92 -25.35
C THR A 219 3.77 -1.69 -24.47
N ILE A 220 4.23 -0.58 -25.06
CA ILE A 220 4.06 0.78 -24.53
C ILE A 220 3.16 1.55 -25.51
N LYS A 221 1.98 2.00 -25.08
CA LYS A 221 1.04 2.67 -26.00
C LYS A 221 1.38 4.14 -26.20
N GLN A 222 1.57 4.90 -25.13
CA GLN A 222 1.83 6.33 -25.20
C GLN A 222 2.90 6.74 -24.18
N VAL A 223 3.89 7.50 -24.66
CA VAL A 223 4.89 8.20 -23.84
C VAL A 223 4.87 9.67 -24.26
N GLN A 224 4.66 10.56 -23.30
CA GLN A 224 4.61 12.01 -23.51
C GLN A 224 5.55 12.71 -22.52
N GLU A 225 6.23 13.77 -22.96
CA GLU A 225 7.03 14.67 -22.11
C GLU A 225 8.04 13.93 -21.21
N THR A 226 8.74 12.95 -21.80
CA THR A 226 9.77 12.19 -21.09
C THR A 226 11.16 12.70 -21.44
N GLN A 227 11.89 13.27 -20.47
CA GLN A 227 13.18 13.90 -20.80
C GLN A 227 14.25 12.86 -21.19
N THR A 228 14.44 11.80 -20.41
CA THR A 228 15.50 10.81 -20.68
C THR A 228 15.07 9.37 -20.45
N ILE A 229 15.31 8.52 -21.44
CA ILE A 229 15.34 7.06 -21.29
C ILE A 229 16.78 6.59 -21.52
N LYS A 230 17.44 6.03 -20.50
CA LYS A 230 18.86 5.62 -20.65
C LYS A 230 19.00 4.30 -21.39
N GLN A 231 18.23 3.28 -21.02
CA GLN A 231 18.31 1.95 -21.61
C GLN A 231 16.93 1.36 -21.85
N LEU A 232 16.68 0.92 -23.09
CA LEU A 232 15.49 0.18 -23.49
C LEU A 232 15.93 -1.13 -24.17
N GLN A 233 15.54 -2.27 -23.60
CA GLN A 233 15.91 -3.60 -24.08
C GLN A 233 14.68 -4.50 -24.26
N LYS A 234 14.61 -5.21 -25.40
CA LYS A 234 13.56 -6.22 -25.66
C LYS A 234 12.15 -5.66 -25.51
N THR A 235 11.89 -4.53 -26.17
CA THR A 235 10.56 -3.93 -26.18
C THR A 235 9.86 -4.24 -27.49
N GLN A 236 8.71 -4.93 -27.47
CA GLN A 236 8.11 -5.37 -28.73
C GLN A 236 7.50 -4.19 -29.51
N THR A 237 6.68 -3.38 -28.87
CA THR A 237 5.95 -2.29 -29.56
C THR A 237 5.92 -1.02 -28.72
N ILE A 238 6.25 0.11 -29.34
CA ILE A 238 5.93 1.45 -28.84
C ILE A 238 5.02 2.12 -29.89
N LYS A 239 3.82 2.55 -29.50
CA LYS A 239 2.82 3.05 -30.48
C LYS A 239 2.85 4.56 -30.72
N GLN A 240 3.13 5.35 -29.69
CA GLN A 240 3.15 6.82 -29.76
C GLN A 240 4.21 7.34 -28.79
N VAL A 241 5.10 8.18 -29.29
CA VAL A 241 6.13 8.87 -28.50
C VAL A 241 6.10 10.35 -28.87
N GLN A 242 5.72 11.19 -27.93
CA GLN A 242 5.68 12.65 -28.10
C GLN A 242 6.67 13.28 -27.12
N GLU A 243 7.43 14.26 -27.62
CA GLU A 243 8.29 15.12 -26.78
C GLU A 243 9.27 14.35 -25.87
N THR A 244 9.78 13.22 -26.36
CA THR A 244 10.86 12.50 -25.68
C THR A 244 12.20 13.04 -26.14
N GLN A 245 12.96 13.68 -25.23
CA GLN A 245 14.17 14.41 -25.63
C GLN A 245 15.35 13.48 -25.95
N THR A 246 15.55 12.40 -25.20
CA THR A 246 16.71 11.52 -25.40
C THR A 246 16.44 10.06 -25.05
N ILE A 247 16.79 9.16 -25.97
CA ILE A 247 16.95 7.72 -25.74
C ILE A 247 18.43 7.37 -25.99
N LYS A 248 19.19 6.96 -24.97
CA LYS A 248 20.65 6.74 -25.11
C LYS A 248 21.01 5.38 -25.70
N HIS A 249 20.39 4.31 -25.19
CA HIS A 249 20.65 2.95 -25.63
C HIS A 249 19.33 2.23 -25.92
N LEU A 250 19.17 1.82 -27.17
CA LEU A 250 18.00 1.09 -27.66
C LEU A 250 18.49 -0.23 -28.27
N GLN A 251 18.05 -1.36 -27.70
CA GLN A 251 18.41 -2.69 -28.17
C GLN A 251 17.15 -3.55 -28.32
N GLU A 252 16.98 -4.18 -29.49
CA GLU A 252 15.88 -5.10 -29.79
C GLU A 252 14.49 -4.48 -29.55
N THR A 253 14.16 -3.45 -30.35
CA THR A 253 12.79 -2.93 -30.44
C THR A 253 12.19 -3.25 -31.79
N GLN A 254 11.09 -4.02 -31.83
CA GLN A 254 10.54 -4.50 -33.12
C GLN A 254 9.79 -3.39 -33.87
N THR A 255 9.08 -2.51 -33.17
CA THR A 255 8.29 -1.46 -33.82
C THR A 255 8.17 -0.23 -32.94
N ILE A 256 8.55 0.93 -33.48
CA ILE A 256 8.20 2.24 -32.97
C ILE A 256 7.30 2.90 -34.03
N LYS A 257 6.05 3.18 -33.66
CA LYS A 257 5.17 4.05 -34.43
C LYS A 257 5.21 5.43 -33.78
N GLN A 258 5.43 6.45 -34.59
CA GLN A 258 5.36 7.85 -34.17
C GLN A 258 3.92 8.33 -34.34
#